data_AF-A0A8D2EKD5-F1
#
_entry.id   AF-A0A8D2EKD5-F1
#
_cell.length_a   1.000
_cell.length_b   1.000
_cell.length_c   1.000
_cell.angle_alpha   90.00
_cell.angle_beta   90.00
_cell.angle_gamma   90.00
#
_symmetry.space_group_name_H-M   'P 1'
#
loop_
_entity.id
_entity.type
_entity.pdbx_description
1 polymer ?
#
loop_
_entity_poly.entity_id
_entity_poly.type
_entity_poly.pdbx_seq_one_letter_code
_entity_poly.pdbx_strand_id
1 'polypeptide(L)' 'MKLCVTVLSLLVLVAAFCSPALSAPMGSDPPTSCCFSYTVRKLPRNFVVDYYETSSLCSQPAVV' A
#
# COMPACT_ATOMS: atom_id res chain seq x y z
N MET A 1 -23.84 -0.22 42.75
CA MET A 1 -22.47 0.35 42.72
C MET A 1 -21.40 -0.70 42.42
N LYS A 2 -21.34 -1.85 43.11
CA LYS A 2 -20.32 -2.88 42.83
C LYS A 2 -20.40 -3.47 41.41
N LEU A 3 -21.59 -3.78 40.91
CA LEU A 3 -21.81 -4.35 39.57
C LEU A 3 -21.43 -3.40 38.42
N CYS A 4 -21.66 -2.09 38.61
CA CYS A 4 -21.32 -1.10 37.60
C CYS A 4 -19.79 -0.98 37.44
N VAL A 5 -19.07 -1.02 38.56
CA VAL A 5 -17.60 -0.92 38.59
C VAL A 5 -16.96 -2.15 37.95
N THR A 6 -17.47 -3.36 38.19
CA THR A 6 -16.97 -4.57 37.54
C THR A 6 -17.23 -4.58 36.04
N VAL A 7 -18.41 -4.15 35.59
CA VAL A 7 -18.72 -4.05 34.16
C VAL A 7 -17.82 -3.02 33.47
N LEU A 8 -17.63 -1.85 34.08
CA LEU A 8 -16.71 -0.81 33.58
C LEU A 8 -15.27 -1.34 33.51
N SER A 9 -14.80 -2.03 34.55
CA SER A 9 -13.45 -2.61 34.58
C SER A 9 -13.25 -3.65 33.48
N LEU A 10 -14.26 -4.48 33.21
CA LEU A 10 -14.19 -5.50 32.18
C LEU A 10 -14.17 -4.89 30.77
N LEU A 11 -15.00 -3.86 30.53
CA LEU A 11 -15.03 -3.10 29.28
C LEU A 11 -13.68 -2.42 28.99
N VAL A 12 -13.05 -1.82 30.00
CA VAL A 12 -11.73 -1.18 29.88
C VAL A 12 -10.66 -2.22 29.58
N LEU A 13 -10.72 -3.39 30.22
CA LEU A 13 -9.79 -4.50 29.94
C LEU A 13 -9.91 -4.94 28.47
N VAL A 14 -11.12 -5.20 27.99
CA VAL A 14 -11.36 -5.62 26.60
C VAL A 14 -10.85 -4.57 25.61
N ALA A 15 -11.10 -3.29 25.85
CA ALA A 15 -10.61 -2.22 24.97
C ALA A 15 -9.08 -2.12 24.95
N ALA A 16 -8.40 -2.37 26.07
CA ALA A 16 -6.94 -2.36 26.15
C ALA A 16 -6.28 -3.57 25.46
N PHE A 17 -6.96 -4.73 25.46
CA PHE A 17 -6.48 -5.95 24.80
C PHE A 17 -6.94 -6.07 23.34
N CYS A 18 -7.94 -5.29 22.92
CA CYS A 18 -8.31 -5.11 21.52
C CYS A 18 -7.29 -4.22 20.81
N SER A 19 -6.07 -4.72 20.66
CA SER A 19 -5.15 -4.20 19.65
C SER A 19 -5.86 -4.31 18.29
N PRO A 20 -6.03 -3.23 17.51
CA PRO A 20 -6.38 -3.37 16.11
C PRO A 20 -5.23 -4.10 15.40
N ALA A 21 -5.31 -5.43 15.33
CA ALA A 21 -4.35 -6.28 14.63
C ALA A 21 -4.50 -6.20 13.10
N LEU A 22 -5.05 -5.08 12.59
CA LEU A 22 -5.20 -4.78 11.18
C LEU A 22 -4.65 -3.38 10.87
N SER A 23 -3.37 -3.22 11.16
CA SER A 23 -2.56 -2.28 10.40
C SER A 23 -1.15 -2.83 10.32
N ALA A 24 -1.01 -4.04 9.76
CA ALA A 24 0.16 -4.21 8.90
C ALA A 24 0.06 -3.05 7.90
N PRO A 25 1.09 -2.19 7.77
CA PRO A 25 1.18 -1.37 6.57
C PRO A 25 0.99 -2.37 5.43
N MET A 26 0.00 -2.14 4.56
CA MET A 26 -0.08 -2.87 3.29
C MET A 26 1.36 -2.89 2.77
N GLY A 27 1.96 -4.09 2.80
CA GLY A 27 3.41 -4.23 2.88
C GLY A 27 4.02 -3.33 1.84
N SER A 28 4.84 -2.36 2.29
CA SER A 28 5.51 -1.33 1.50
C SER A 28 5.40 -1.66 0.03
N ASP A 29 4.44 -1.02 -0.67
CA ASP A 29 4.06 -1.39 -2.04
C ASP A 29 5.33 -1.83 -2.79
N PRO A 30 5.39 -3.08 -3.29
CA PRO A 30 6.60 -3.64 -3.89
C PRO A 30 7.19 -2.58 -4.81
N PRO A 31 8.52 -2.31 -4.75
CA PRO A 31 9.10 -1.07 -5.25
C PRO A 31 8.50 -0.77 -6.61
N THR A 32 7.61 0.21 -6.63
CA THR A 32 6.81 0.49 -7.80
C THR A 32 7.80 0.92 -8.87
N SER A 33 7.88 0.15 -9.96
CA SER A 33 8.86 0.41 -11.00
C SER A 33 8.50 1.74 -11.68
N CYS A 34 9.23 2.78 -11.30
CA CYS A 34 9.09 4.12 -11.86
C CYS A 34 10.22 4.36 -12.85
N CYS A 35 9.89 5.04 -13.95
CA CYS A 35 10.90 5.49 -14.91
C CYS A 35 11.32 6.92 -14.56
N PHE A 36 12.63 7.17 -14.42
CA PHE A 36 13.19 8.51 -14.21
C PHE A 36 13.77 9.12 -15.50
N SER A 37 13.85 8.32 -16.58
CA SER A 37 14.38 8.74 -17.87
C SER A 37 13.69 7.97 -18.99
N TYR A 38 13.60 8.58 -20.16
CA TYR A 38 12.95 8.01 -21.33
C TYR A 38 13.97 7.70 -22.42
N THR A 39 13.68 6.66 -23.22
CA THR A 39 14.48 6.40 -24.42
C THR A 39 14.35 7.56 -25.40
N VAL A 40 15.49 8.08 -25.85
CA VAL A 40 15.53 9.16 -26.87
C VAL A 40 15.26 8.60 -28.27
N ARG A 41 15.48 7.29 -28.47
CA ARG A 41 15.29 6.62 -29.75
C ARG A 41 13.95 5.90 -29.80
N LYS A 42 13.28 6.01 -30.93
CA LYS A 42 12.03 5.28 -31.20
C LYS A 42 12.32 3.79 -31.39
N LEU A 43 11.61 2.93 -30.66
CA LEU A 43 11.72 1.49 -30.82
C LEU A 43 11.00 1.05 -32.12
N PRO A 44 11.64 0.22 -32.95
CA PRO A 44 10.96 -0.45 -34.06
C PRO A 44 9.85 -1.36 -33.50
N ARG A 45 8.62 -1.19 -34.00
CA ARG A 45 7.44 -1.92 -33.50
C ARG A 45 7.60 -3.44 -33.57
N ASN A 46 8.36 -3.94 -34.54
CA ASN A 46 8.58 -5.37 -34.73
C ASN A 46 9.34 -6.03 -33.57
N PHE A 47 10.01 -5.26 -32.71
CA PHE A 47 10.72 -5.76 -31.53
C PHE A 47 9.93 -5.59 -30.23
N VAL A 48 8.78 -4.90 -30.25
CA VAL A 48 7.95 -4.68 -29.07
C VAL A 48 6.99 -5.86 -28.93
N VAL A 49 7.14 -6.63 -27.85
CA VAL A 49 6.32 -7.82 -27.59
C VAL A 49 5.14 -7.50 -26.68
N ASP A 50 5.34 -6.59 -25.73
CA ASP A 50 4.33 -6.18 -24.76
C ASP A 50 4.64 -4.75 -24.27
N TYR A 51 3.67 -4.11 -23.61
CA TYR A 51 3.86 -2.84 -22.92
C TYR A 51 2.92 -2.70 -21.72
N TYR A 52 3.35 -2.00 -20.68
CA TYR A 52 2.48 -1.65 -19.55
C TYR A 52 2.74 -0.23 -19.03
N GLU A 53 1.71 0.35 -18.42
CA GLU A 53 1.79 1.68 -17.80
C GLU A 53 2.35 1.57 -16.38
N THR A 54 3.26 2.48 -16.02
CA THR A 54 3.75 2.59 -14.65
C THR A 54 2.64 3.11 -13.72
N SER A 55 2.74 2.80 -12.43
CA SER A 55 1.78 3.26 -11.42
C SER A 55 1.63 4.78 -11.37
N SER A 56 0.43 5.25 -11.01
CA SER A 56 0.13 6.65 -10.72
C SER A 56 0.83 7.20 -9.47
N LEU A 57 1.48 6.33 -8.68
CA LEU A 57 2.31 6.74 -7.54
C LEU A 57 3.64 7.36 -7.97
N CYS A 58 4.06 7.18 -9.22
CA CYS A 58 5.29 7.76 -9.74
C CYS A 58 5.13 9.26 -9.99
N SER A 59 6.22 10.03 -9.81
CA SER A 59 6.23 11.48 -10.05
C SER A 59 5.94 11.87 -11.50
N GLN A 60 6.16 10.95 -12.44
CA GLN A 60 5.89 11.13 -13.87
C GLN A 60 5.31 9.85 -14.47
N PRO A 61 4.35 9.97 -15.41
CA PRO A 61 3.80 8.82 -16.11
C PRO A 61 4.81 8.23 -17.10
N ALA A 62 4.82 6.91 -17.27
CA ALA A 62 5.68 6.21 -18.20
C ALA A 62 5.07 4.89 -18.70
N VAL A 63 5.64 4.37 -19.78
CA VAL A 63 5.32 3.07 -20.38
C VAL A 63 6.61 2.27 -20.50
N VAL A 64 6.57 1.01 -20.07
CA VAL A 64 7.68 0.05 -20.18
C VAL A 64 7.35 -0.98 -21.23
#